data_AF-A0AAN4CB55-F1
#
_entry.id   AF-A0AAN4CB55-F1
#
_cell.length_a   1.000
_cell.length_b   1.000
_cell.length_c   1.000
_cell.angle_alpha   90.00
_cell.angle_beta   90.00
_cell.angle_gamma   90.00
#
_symmetry.space_group_name_H-M   'P 1'
#
loop_
_entity.id
_entity.type
_entity.pdbx_description
1 polymer ?
#
loop_
_entity_poly.entity_id
_entity_poly.type
_entity_poly.pdbx_seq_one_letter_code
_entity_poly.pdbx_strand_id
1 'polypeptide(L)' 'MTLKTYTSNKRGKSTELARKLGVPTTLISQWANGVRKIPAERCLEIEKATLGVVRCEELRPDIDWSYLRGTQQ' A
#
# COMPACT_ATOMS: atom_id res chain seq x y z
N MET A 1 3.03 7.91 -6.59
CA MET A 1 1.61 7.66 -6.97
C MET A 1 0.93 7.10 -5.74
N THR A 2 -0.19 7.71 -5.31
CA THR A 2 -0.84 7.31 -4.05
C THR A 2 -1.75 6.09 -4.24
N LEU A 3 -1.97 5.35 -3.14
CA LEU A 3 -2.88 4.19 -3.13
C LEU A 3 -4.30 4.56 -3.58
N LYS A 4 -4.77 5.76 -3.21
CA LYS A 4 -6.07 6.29 -3.63
C LYS A 4 -6.17 6.44 -5.14
N THR A 5 -5.16 7.04 -5.76
CA THR A 5 -5.13 7.20 -7.22
C THR A 5 -5.01 5.84 -7.92
N TYR A 6 -4.18 4.93 -7.41
CA TYR A 6 -4.02 3.58 -7.97
C TYR A 6 -5.33 2.78 -7.99
N THR A 7 -6.06 2.80 -6.87
CA THR A 7 -7.34 2.09 -6.74
C THR A 7 -8.47 2.76 -7.53
N SER A 8 -8.41 4.09 -7.71
CA SER A 8 -9.41 4.85 -8.47
C SER A 8 -9.17 4.82 -9.98
N ASN A 9 -7.96 4.50 -10.43
CA ASN A 9 -7.57 4.52 -11.84
C ASN A 9 -8.40 3.56 -12.72
N LYS A 10 -8.79 2.39 -12.19
CA LYS A 10 -9.60 1.41 -12.92
C LYS A 10 -10.57 0.72 -11.98
N ARG A 11 -11.83 0.60 -12.40
CA ARG A 11 -12.86 -0.17 -11.68
C ARG A 11 -12.36 -1.59 -11.43
N GLY A 12 -12.40 -2.02 -10.16
CA GLY A 12 -11.94 -3.34 -9.73
C GLY A 12 -10.49 -3.42 -9.24
N LYS A 13 -9.68 -2.35 -9.36
CA LYS A 13 -8.30 -2.35 -8.83
C LYS A 13 -8.22 -2.56 -7.32
N SER A 14 -9.16 -1.98 -6.57
CA SER A 14 -9.28 -2.21 -5.12
C SER A 14 -9.57 -3.68 -4.81
N THR A 15 -10.42 -4.34 -5.61
CA THR A 15 -10.75 -5.77 -5.47
C THR A 15 -9.58 -6.67 -5.85
N GLU A 16 -8.87 -6.35 -6.94
CA GLU A 16 -7.66 -7.06 -7.34
C GLU A 16 -6.58 -6.98 -6.25
N LEU A 17 -6.33 -5.78 -5.73
CA LEU A 17 -5.34 -5.56 -4.68
C LEU A 17 -5.74 -6.28 -3.38
N ALA A 18 -7.01 -6.19 -2.99
CA ALA A 18 -7.56 -6.90 -1.84
C ALA A 18 -7.36 -8.42 -1.95
N ARG A 19 -7.65 -9.00 -3.13
CA ARG A 19 -7.43 -10.43 -3.41
C ARG A 19 -5.96 -10.83 -3.33
N LYS A 20 -5.05 -10.03 -3.90
CA LYS A 20 -3.60 -10.29 -3.84
C LYS A 20 -3.05 -10.27 -2.41
N LEU A 21 -3.59 -9.39 -1.58
CA LEU A 21 -3.17 -9.21 -0.18
C LEU A 21 -3.93 -10.11 0.81
N GLY A 22 -4.96 -10.82 0.36
CA GLY A 22 -5.84 -11.62 1.21
C GLY A 22 -6.61 -10.77 2.24
N VAL A 23 -6.94 -9.52 1.91
CA VAL A 23 -7.64 -8.59 2.83
C VAL A 23 -9.00 -8.16 2.28
N PRO A 24 -9.92 -7.66 3.12
CA PRO A 24 -11.17 -7.08 2.66
C PRO A 24 -10.95 -5.83 1.79
N THR A 25 -11.79 -5.65 0.77
CA THR A 25 -11.79 -4.43 -0.08
C THR A 25 -12.06 -3.15 0.68
N THR A 26 -12.85 -3.24 1.76
CA THR A 26 -13.10 -2.14 2.69
C THR A 26 -11.82 -1.68 3.38
N LEU A 27 -10.91 -2.60 3.72
CA LEU A 27 -9.62 -2.27 4.33
C LEU A 27 -8.73 -1.48 3.38
N ILE A 28 -8.68 -1.89 2.10
CA ILE A 28 -7.98 -1.13 1.05
C ILE A 28 -8.54 0.30 0.96
N SER A 29 -9.86 0.44 1.05
CA SER A 29 -10.53 1.74 1.01
C SER A 29 -10.23 2.59 2.25
N GLN A 30 -10.13 1.97 3.43
CA GLN A 30 -9.72 2.67 4.66
C GLN A 30 -8.27 3.17 4.57
N TRP A 31 -7.37 2.36 4.02
CA TRP A 31 -5.98 2.75 3.78
C TRP A 31 -5.87 3.87 2.74
N ALA A 32 -6.59 3.75 1.62
CA ALA A 32 -6.60 4.75 0.56
C ALA A 32 -7.14 6.11 1.03
N ASN A 33 -8.08 6.12 1.96
CA ASN A 33 -8.65 7.35 2.53
C ASN A 33 -7.94 7.81 3.82
N GLY A 34 -6.88 7.12 4.27
CA GLY A 34 -6.15 7.48 5.48
C GLY A 34 -6.93 7.26 6.79
N VAL A 35 -8.09 6.60 6.74
CA VAL A 35 -8.92 6.26 7.91
C VAL A 35 -8.14 5.37 8.89
N ARG A 36 -7.29 4.49 8.35
CA ARG A 36 -6.46 3.58 9.14
C ARG A 36 -5.02 3.62 8.63
N LYS A 37 -4.07 3.70 9.56
CA LYS A 37 -2.64 3.61 9.23
C LYS A 37 -2.32 2.21 8.69
N ILE A 38 -1.49 2.17 7.65
CA ILE A 38 -1.01 0.93 7.05
C ILE A 38 0.17 0.44 7.90
N PRO A 39 0.13 -0.83 8.37
CA PRO A 39 1.28 -1.45 9.03
C PRO A 39 2.48 -1.54 8.09
N ALA A 40 3.69 -1.45 8.63
CA ALA A 40 4.91 -1.46 7.82
C ALA A 40 5.02 -2.74 6.96
N GLU A 41 4.67 -3.90 7.52
CA GLU A 41 4.64 -5.18 6.81
C GLU A 41 3.71 -5.14 5.59
N ARG A 42 2.54 -4.51 5.72
CA ARG A 42 1.56 -4.38 4.62
C ARG A 42 2.03 -3.39 3.55
N CYS A 43 2.82 -2.37 3.89
CA CYS A 43 3.38 -1.47 2.90
C CYS A 43 4.23 -2.22 1.86
N LEU A 44 5.07 -3.15 2.33
CA LEU A 44 5.90 -3.99 1.45
C LEU A 44 5.05 -4.90 0.57
N GLU A 45 4.01 -5.51 1.13
CA GLU A 45 3.10 -6.34 0.33
C GLU A 45 2.36 -5.53 -0.73
N ILE A 46 1.91 -4.31 -0.41
CA ILE A 46 1.26 -3.40 -1.38
C ILE A 46 2.25 -3.00 -2.47
N GLU A 47 3.48 -2.63 -2.13
CA GLU A 47 4.52 -2.28 -3.11
C GLU A 47 4.78 -3.46 -4.07
N LYS A 48 4.91 -4.68 -3.55
CA LYS A 48 5.04 -5.90 -4.35
C LYS A 48 3.81 -6.17 -5.21
N ALA A 49 2.61 -6.10 -4.64
CA ALA A 49 1.35 -6.40 -5.33
C ALA A 49 1.03 -5.40 -6.45
N THR A 50 1.52 -4.16 -6.31
CA THR A 50 1.41 -3.07 -7.29
C THR A 50 2.62 -2.95 -8.22
N LEU A 51 3.58 -3.88 -8.14
CA LEU A 51 4.80 -3.88 -8.96
C LEU A 51 5.59 -2.56 -8.84
N GLY A 52 5.65 -1.98 -7.65
CA GLY A 52 6.37 -0.74 -7.38
C GLY A 52 5.66 0.55 -7.80
N VAL A 53 4.43 0.46 -8.34
CA VAL A 53 3.63 1.65 -8.69
C VAL A 53 3.26 2.45 -7.45
N VAL A 54 2.89 1.76 -6.37
CA VAL A 54 2.63 2.37 -5.06
C VAL A 54 3.79 2.03 -4.13
N ARG A 55 4.60 3.01 -3.79
CA ARG A 55 5.77 2.83 -2.91
C ARG A 55 5.40 2.89 -1.44
N CYS A 56 6.19 2.20 -0.60
CA CYS A 56 6.02 2.23 0.86
C CYS A 56 6.10 3.66 1.43
N GLU A 57 6.96 4.50 0.84
CA GLU A 57 7.17 5.91 1.19
C GLU A 57 5.88 6.73 1.05
N GLU A 58 5.09 6.45 0.02
CA GLU A 58 3.81 7.14 -0.25
C GLU A 58 2.70 6.64 0.69
N LEU A 59 2.80 5.40 1.16
CA LEU A 59 1.83 4.78 2.07
C LEU A 59 2.03 5.23 3.52
N ARG A 60 3.29 5.37 3.92
CA ARG A 60 3.70 5.80 5.26
C ARG A 60 4.88 6.76 5.15
N PRO A 61 4.62 8.05 4.89
CA PRO A 61 5.67 9.08 4.92
C PRO A 61 6.18 9.33 6.35
N ASP A 62 5.46 8.90 7.39
CA ASP A 62 5.92 9.00 8.78
C ASP A 62 7.14 8.12 9.12
N ILE A 63 7.49 7.16 8.26
CA ILE A 63 8.56 6.19 8.50
C ILE A 63 9.69 6.44 7.51
N ASP A 64 10.91 6.47 8.01
CA ASP A 64 12.10 6.51 7.17
C ASP A 64 12.40 5.13 6.57
N TRP A 65 11.78 4.87 5.43
CA TRP A 65 11.95 3.61 4.70
C TRP A 65 13.35 3.45 4.11
N SER A 66 14.05 4.55 3.84
CA SER A 66 15.42 4.51 3.33
C SER A 66 16.36 3.92 4.38
N TYR A 67 16.19 4.33 5.64
CA TYR A 67 16.91 3.74 6.77
C TYR A 67 16.57 2.24 6.95
N LEU A 68 15.28 1.88 6.95
CA LEU A 68 14.84 0.47 7.13
C LEU A 68 15.33 -0.49 6.04
N ARG A 69 15.45 -0.02 4.78
CA ARG A 69 15.99 -0.85 3.68
C ARG A 69 17.50 -1.07 3.83
N GLY A 70 18.23 -0.14 4.45
CA GLY A 70 19.68 -0.21 4.64
C GLY A 70 20.13 -1.08 5.82
N THR A 71 19.23 -1.42 6.74
CA THR A 71 19.56 -2.13 7.99
C THR A 71 19.42 -3.66 7.94
N GLN A 72 19.12 -4.26 6.79
CA GLN A 72 19.31 -5.71 6.61
C GLN A 72 20.78 -5.97 6.24
N GLN A 73 21.64 -6.05 7.25
CA GLN A 73 22.97 -6.65 7.17
C GLN A 73 23.00 -7.94 7.98
#